data_AF-A0A8H3UTB1-F1
#
_entry.id   AF-A0A8H3UTB1-F1
#
_cell.length_a   1.000
_cell.length_b   1.000
_cell.length_c   1.000
_cell.angle_alpha   90.00
_cell.angle_beta   90.00
_cell.angle_gamma   90.00
#
_symmetry.space_group_name_H-M   'P 1'
#
loop_
_entity.id
_entity.type
_entity.pdbx_description
1 polymer ?
#
loop_
_entity_poly.entity_id
_entity_poly.type
_entity_poly.pdbx_seq_one_letter_code
_entity_poly.pdbx_strand_id
1 'polypeptide(L)'
;MAYSTHSQPIPTPQLDARQPNYDNSTAGQDPSSPDNYFREEINNRLTRSQSSPLHNKNMGGLFPPHRSTSPLRSTSPAETIDMEKGEFTMKAEEMQHNPHAALVSGVNPPLPFMQRIRHFTWAWYTLTMSTGGVATLISIQPHSFPGLITIGAVFYVLNLIFFALLCAMMLLRFAKFPGTLKESLKHEREGLFLGPFWLSVATIITGTQKYVIQAYEQGDGMRTWMQTTMLIAFYVYTICTFLSAVFQYTYLFNSLTYKLDKFMPSWLLPIFPIMLSGTIASVIASDQPIPARYAIVFVGLGCQGLGFTVALIFYAHYIGRLMSVGLPCREHRGAMFIGVGPPSFTALALIGMANAIPVDLNLVDPSMAFYSGATIRVIAVIAACSLWVLALWFFCIALVAVLLSRPKLFHLGWWAMVFPNTGFTIATISIGRALRSESMLYMGNAMSIGIVCMWVFVLFMNIRAVVVRDIMYPHMDEDVAD
;
A
#
# COMPACT_ATOMS: atom_id res chain seq x y z
N MET A 1 1.03 70.11 36.98
CA MET A 1 -0.18 70.02 37.83
C MET A 1 -0.78 68.63 37.67
N ALA A 2 -1.50 68.12 38.67
CA ALA A 2 -2.13 66.79 38.63
C ALA A 2 -3.66 66.93 38.49
N TYR A 3 -4.33 65.83 38.12
CA TYR A 3 -5.41 65.21 38.92
C TYR A 3 -5.69 63.79 38.41
N SER A 4 -6.36 62.98 39.24
CA SER A 4 -6.76 61.58 38.99
C SER A 4 -8.21 61.49 38.45
N THR A 5 -8.91 60.36 38.27
CA THR A 5 -8.76 58.91 38.60
C THR A 5 -9.48 58.12 37.45
N HIS A 6 -9.83 56.82 37.40
CA HIS A 6 -9.88 55.67 38.32
C HIS A 6 -9.86 54.35 37.49
N SER A 7 -9.54 53.20 38.09
CA SER A 7 -9.69 51.87 37.46
C SER A 7 -10.10 50.79 38.49
N GLN A 8 -10.83 49.76 38.04
CA GLN A 8 -11.32 48.61 38.84
C GLN A 8 -10.54 47.32 38.52
N PRO A 9 -10.31 46.39 39.48
CA PRO A 9 -9.56 45.15 39.27
C PRO A 9 -10.44 43.93 38.95
N ILE A 10 -9.83 42.88 38.37
CA ILE A 10 -10.44 41.57 38.08
C ILE A 10 -9.79 40.49 38.98
N PRO A 11 -10.53 39.55 39.60
CA PRO A 11 -9.95 38.53 40.49
C PRO A 11 -9.42 37.29 39.74
N THR A 12 -8.38 36.67 40.29
CA THR A 12 -7.85 35.35 39.87
C THR A 12 -8.50 34.17 40.61
N PRO A 13 -8.71 33.01 39.96
CA PRO A 13 -9.16 31.79 40.63
C PRO A 13 -8.02 31.07 41.36
N GLN A 14 -8.32 30.43 42.50
CA GLN A 14 -7.41 29.55 43.24
C GLN A 14 -7.75 28.08 43.01
N LEU A 15 -6.74 27.21 43.06
CA LEU A 15 -6.90 25.76 43.24
C LEU A 15 -6.83 25.43 44.73
N ASP A 16 -7.57 24.41 45.16
CA ASP A 16 -7.20 23.60 46.32
C ASP A 16 -7.72 22.15 46.15
N ALA A 17 -7.19 21.21 46.92
CA ALA A 17 -7.42 19.77 46.73
C ALA A 17 -7.39 18.96 48.03
N ARG A 18 -8.29 17.96 48.15
CA ARG A 18 -8.10 16.68 48.89
C ARG A 18 -9.26 15.71 48.69
N GLN A 19 -8.96 14.43 48.89
CA GLN A 19 -9.85 13.25 48.95
C GLN A 19 -9.88 12.72 50.42
N PRO A 20 -10.45 11.53 50.75
CA PRO A 20 -11.82 11.02 50.56
C PRO A 20 -12.41 10.41 51.87
N ASN A 21 -13.51 9.63 51.74
CA ASN A 21 -13.74 8.26 52.28
C ASN A 21 -14.96 7.95 53.20
N TYR A 22 -15.56 6.77 52.94
CA TYR A 22 -16.47 5.92 53.76
C TYR A 22 -17.88 6.51 54.11
N ASP A 23 -18.96 5.72 54.29
CA ASP A 23 -19.14 4.25 54.25
C ASP A 23 -20.57 3.78 53.77
N ASN A 24 -20.82 2.46 53.81
CA ASN A 24 -21.98 1.70 53.28
C ASN A 24 -23.37 1.92 53.94
N SER A 25 -24.47 1.71 53.17
CA SER A 25 -25.62 0.85 53.59
C SER A 25 -26.67 0.54 52.49
N THR A 26 -26.75 -0.74 52.11
CA THR A 26 -27.89 -1.65 51.84
C THR A 26 -29.32 -1.21 51.39
N ALA A 27 -29.83 -2.00 50.42
CA ALA A 27 -31.19 -2.58 50.28
C ALA A 27 -32.31 -1.86 49.47
N GLY A 28 -32.95 -2.64 48.57
CA GLY A 28 -34.14 -2.30 47.77
C GLY A 28 -34.18 -3.09 46.45
N GLN A 29 -35.23 -3.90 46.21
CA GLN A 29 -35.38 -4.72 44.99
C GLN A 29 -36.64 -4.33 44.21
N ASP A 30 -36.57 -4.31 42.88
CA ASP A 30 -37.71 -4.55 41.98
C ASP A 30 -37.19 -5.08 40.61
N PRO A 31 -37.70 -6.19 40.01
CA PRO A 31 -37.07 -6.83 38.85
C PRO A 31 -37.92 -6.80 37.55
N SER A 32 -37.61 -5.91 36.59
CA SER A 32 -38.20 -5.98 35.24
C SER A 32 -37.42 -5.24 34.12
N SER A 33 -36.29 -5.82 33.64
CA SER A 33 -35.67 -5.46 32.33
C SER A 33 -34.80 -6.62 31.77
N PRO A 34 -34.79 -6.91 30.45
CA PRO A 34 -34.21 -8.14 29.90
C PRO A 34 -32.72 -8.05 29.47
N ASP A 35 -31.80 -7.69 30.36
CA ASP A 35 -30.35 -7.58 30.03
C ASP A 35 -29.49 -8.84 30.32
N ASN A 36 -30.03 -9.85 31.00
CA ASN A 36 -29.20 -10.95 31.54
C ASN A 36 -28.68 -11.99 30.52
N TYR A 37 -29.18 -12.02 29.29
CA TYR A 37 -28.86 -13.10 28.33
C TYR A 37 -27.41 -13.11 27.85
N PHE A 38 -26.68 -12.00 27.97
CA PHE A 38 -25.29 -11.88 27.47
C PHE A 38 -24.20 -12.16 28.52
N ARG A 39 -24.54 -12.38 29.80
CA ARG A 39 -23.55 -12.62 30.86
C ARG A 39 -23.32 -14.09 31.20
N GLU A 40 -24.22 -14.98 30.82
CA GLU A 40 -24.21 -16.38 31.28
C GLU A 40 -23.30 -17.30 30.42
N GLU A 41 -23.07 -16.98 29.14
CA GLU A 41 -22.19 -17.81 28.29
C GLU A 41 -20.69 -17.60 28.58
N ILE A 42 -20.29 -16.40 29.04
CA ILE A 42 -18.87 -16.07 29.30
C ILE A 42 -18.29 -16.91 30.45
N ASN A 43 -19.07 -17.16 31.52
CA ASN A 43 -18.61 -17.97 32.65
C ASN A 43 -18.57 -19.49 32.34
N ASN A 44 -19.32 -19.96 31.34
CA ASN A 44 -19.50 -21.40 31.07
C ASN A 44 -18.38 -22.05 30.25
N ARG A 45 -17.36 -21.30 29.80
CA ARG A 45 -16.22 -21.84 29.02
C ARG A 45 -14.91 -22.01 29.81
N LEU A 46 -14.81 -21.52 31.05
CA LEU A 46 -13.57 -21.58 31.86
C LEU A 46 -13.53 -22.75 32.87
N THR A 47 -14.57 -23.59 32.92
CA THR A 47 -14.78 -24.59 34.00
C THR A 47 -14.87 -26.05 33.51
N ARG A 48 -14.39 -26.37 32.30
CA ARG A 48 -14.42 -27.74 31.75
C ARG A 48 -13.10 -28.24 31.15
N SER A 49 -12.14 -28.59 32.03
CA SER A 49 -11.28 -29.79 31.84
C SER A 49 -10.37 -30.11 33.05
N GLN A 50 -10.93 -30.46 34.23
CA GLN A 50 -10.17 -31.16 35.28
C GLN A 50 -11.11 -31.93 36.22
N SER A 51 -10.98 -33.27 36.27
CA SER A 51 -11.76 -34.12 37.20
C SER A 51 -11.14 -35.51 37.46
N SER A 52 -9.89 -35.52 37.96
CA SER A 52 -9.46 -36.36 39.10
C SER A 52 -9.51 -37.93 38.92
N PRO A 53 -9.23 -38.79 39.94
CA PRO A 53 -8.23 -39.86 39.72
C PRO A 53 -8.66 -41.29 40.10
N LEU A 54 -7.85 -42.29 39.73
CA LEU A 54 -7.91 -43.66 40.29
C LEU A 54 -6.51 -44.21 40.65
N HIS A 55 -6.49 -45.29 41.44
CA HIS A 55 -5.42 -45.59 42.41
C HIS A 55 -4.70 -46.92 42.11
N ASN A 56 -3.36 -46.96 42.20
CA ASN A 56 -2.67 -48.07 42.86
C ASN A 56 -1.23 -47.72 43.33
N LYS A 57 -0.66 -48.57 44.18
CA LYS A 57 0.62 -48.38 44.90
C LYS A 57 1.76 -49.20 44.27
N ASN A 58 3.01 -48.74 44.41
CA ASN A 58 4.04 -49.49 45.15
C ASN A 58 5.35 -48.70 45.41
N MET A 59 6.21 -49.32 46.23
CA MET A 59 7.51 -48.87 46.77
C MET A 59 8.52 -48.33 45.72
N GLY A 60 9.53 -47.51 46.07
CA GLY A 60 9.87 -46.89 47.36
C GLY A 60 11.37 -46.62 47.56
N GLY A 61 11.73 -45.44 48.09
CA GLY A 61 13.00 -45.12 48.78
C GLY A 61 14.31 -45.01 47.98
N LEU A 62 14.87 -43.79 47.87
CA LEU A 62 16.26 -43.43 48.24
C LEU A 62 16.48 -41.89 48.20
N PHE A 63 17.46 -41.37 48.96
CA PHE A 63 17.92 -39.97 49.09
C PHE A 63 19.42 -39.99 49.52
N PRO A 64 20.22 -38.89 49.54
CA PRO A 64 20.26 -37.62 48.77
C PRO A 64 21.69 -37.47 48.12
N PRO A 65 22.55 -36.41 48.26
CA PRO A 65 22.40 -34.94 48.34
C PRO A 65 23.38 -34.06 47.47
N HIS A 66 23.07 -32.75 47.40
CA HIS A 66 23.98 -31.56 47.46
C HIS A 66 25.06 -31.18 46.40
N ARG A 67 24.84 -30.01 45.77
CA ARG A 67 25.67 -28.75 45.67
C ARG A 67 25.28 -27.98 44.39
N SER A 68 25.40 -26.65 44.23
CA SER A 68 25.91 -25.56 45.08
C SER A 68 25.04 -24.28 44.92
N THR A 69 25.29 -23.22 45.69
CA THR A 69 24.45 -22.00 45.76
C THR A 69 25.13 -20.71 45.30
N SER A 70 24.32 -19.81 44.67
CA SER A 70 24.50 -18.35 44.58
C SER A 70 25.64 -17.79 43.69
N PRO A 71 25.60 -16.50 43.28
CA PRO A 71 24.62 -15.44 43.60
C PRO A 71 23.81 -14.93 42.38
N LEU A 72 22.82 -14.07 42.65
CA LEU A 72 22.13 -13.29 41.61
C LEU A 72 23.09 -12.28 40.98
N ARG A 73 22.98 -12.09 39.65
CA ARG A 73 23.53 -10.93 38.94
C ARG A 73 22.42 -10.31 38.09
N SER A 74 22.09 -9.04 38.36
CA SER A 74 21.05 -8.31 37.64
C SER A 74 21.57 -7.84 36.27
N THR A 75 21.42 -8.67 35.25
CA THR A 75 21.69 -8.31 33.85
C THR A 75 20.61 -7.37 33.32
N SER A 76 21.02 -6.29 32.67
CA SER A 76 20.11 -5.41 31.92
C SER A 76 19.52 -6.17 30.73
N PRO A 77 18.25 -5.95 30.32
CA PRO A 77 17.66 -6.61 29.15
C PRO A 77 18.40 -6.39 27.82
N ALA A 78 19.33 -5.43 27.77
CA ALA A 78 20.13 -5.12 26.58
C ALA A 78 21.30 -6.10 26.31
N GLU A 79 21.75 -6.88 27.30
CA GLU A 79 22.96 -7.71 27.15
C GLU A 79 22.69 -9.15 26.64
N THR A 80 21.42 -9.54 26.47
CA THR A 80 21.03 -10.87 25.97
C THR A 80 20.59 -10.88 24.50
N ILE A 81 20.72 -9.77 23.75
CA ILE A 81 20.29 -9.67 22.35
C ILE A 81 21.36 -9.02 21.46
N ASP A 82 22.22 -9.85 20.85
CA ASP A 82 22.51 -9.75 19.38
C ASP A 82 23.24 -11.00 18.81
N MET A 83 23.05 -12.21 19.37
CA MET A 83 23.69 -13.43 18.83
C MET A 83 23.05 -13.93 17.52
N GLU A 84 21.78 -13.59 17.23
CA GLU A 84 21.09 -14.03 16.01
C GLU A 84 21.69 -13.42 14.72
N LYS A 85 22.30 -12.22 14.78
CA LYS A 85 23.13 -11.71 13.69
C LYS A 85 24.36 -12.58 13.41
N GLY A 86 24.84 -13.34 14.39
CA GLY A 86 25.89 -14.34 14.23
C GLY A 86 25.40 -15.56 13.44
N GLU A 87 24.23 -16.11 13.78
CA GLU A 87 23.63 -17.24 13.04
C GLU A 87 23.37 -16.93 11.56
N PHE A 88 23.13 -15.65 11.22
CA PHE A 88 23.04 -15.17 9.83
C PHE A 88 24.27 -15.53 8.97
N THR A 89 25.40 -15.86 9.61
CA THR A 89 26.65 -16.31 8.96
C THR A 89 26.69 -17.82 8.71
N MET A 90 25.98 -18.64 9.48
CA MET A 90 25.98 -20.12 9.36
C MET A 90 24.74 -20.67 8.66
N LYS A 91 23.53 -20.15 8.93
CA LYS A 91 22.31 -20.59 8.21
C LYS A 91 22.30 -20.20 6.73
N ALA A 92 23.26 -19.37 6.30
CA ALA A 92 23.58 -19.17 4.88
C ALA A 92 24.00 -20.46 4.16
N GLU A 93 24.57 -21.45 4.87
CA GLU A 93 24.98 -22.74 4.32
C GLU A 93 23.80 -23.74 4.26
N GLU A 94 22.83 -23.66 5.18
CA GLU A 94 21.61 -24.49 5.15
C GLU A 94 20.55 -23.97 4.15
N MET A 95 20.58 -22.68 3.78
CA MET A 95 19.57 -22.05 2.91
C MET A 95 19.71 -22.41 1.41
N GLN A 96 20.24 -23.60 1.08
CA GLN A 96 20.49 -24.04 -0.31
C GLN A 96 19.66 -25.27 -0.75
N HIS A 97 18.45 -25.45 -0.20
CA HIS A 97 17.43 -26.30 -0.84
C HIS A 97 16.24 -25.50 -1.42
N ASN A 98 16.55 -24.36 -2.05
CA ASN A 98 15.62 -23.66 -2.90
C ASN A 98 15.58 -24.33 -4.30
N PRO A 99 14.43 -24.83 -4.80
CA PRO A 99 14.35 -25.45 -6.13
C PRO A 99 14.74 -24.51 -7.28
N HIS A 100 14.58 -23.18 -7.12
CA HIS A 100 15.09 -22.21 -8.10
C HIS A 100 16.63 -22.25 -8.25
N ALA A 101 17.38 -22.78 -7.26
CA ALA A 101 18.84 -22.91 -7.33
C ALA A 101 19.28 -24.10 -8.21
N ALA A 102 18.45 -25.14 -8.33
CA ALA A 102 18.76 -26.32 -9.16
C ALA A 102 18.64 -26.05 -10.67
N LEU A 103 17.85 -25.05 -11.06
CA LEU A 103 17.63 -24.64 -12.45
C LEU A 103 18.69 -23.66 -12.99
N VAL A 104 19.70 -23.29 -12.20
CA VAL A 104 20.69 -22.24 -12.53
C VAL A 104 21.73 -22.68 -13.57
N SER A 105 21.68 -23.92 -14.07
CA SER A 105 22.69 -24.53 -14.94
C SER A 105 22.47 -24.35 -16.45
N GLY A 106 21.31 -23.85 -16.91
CA GLY A 106 21.08 -23.66 -18.34
C GLY A 106 19.76 -22.98 -18.71
N VAL A 107 19.62 -22.61 -19.99
CA VAL A 107 18.37 -22.09 -20.56
C VAL A 107 17.30 -23.18 -20.47
N ASN A 108 16.24 -22.91 -19.71
CA ASN A 108 15.07 -23.78 -19.55
C ASN A 108 14.62 -24.38 -20.90
N PRO A 109 14.33 -25.69 -21.01
CA PRO A 109 14.08 -26.34 -22.30
C PRO A 109 12.88 -25.72 -23.06
N PRO A 110 12.85 -25.82 -24.41
CA PRO A 110 11.87 -25.11 -25.22
C PRO A 110 10.46 -25.70 -25.07
N LEU A 111 9.63 -25.08 -24.24
CA LEU A 111 8.19 -25.38 -24.18
C LEU A 111 7.41 -24.64 -25.27
N PRO A 112 6.41 -25.29 -25.92
CA PRO A 112 5.48 -24.63 -26.82
C PRO A 112 4.79 -23.41 -26.19
N PHE A 113 4.58 -22.35 -26.95
CA PHE A 113 4.02 -21.09 -26.45
C PHE A 113 2.68 -21.24 -25.70
N MET A 114 1.81 -22.15 -26.15
CA MET A 114 0.55 -22.46 -25.46
C MET A 114 0.75 -23.08 -24.08
N GLN A 115 1.81 -23.87 -23.86
CA GLN A 115 2.14 -24.38 -22.52
C GLN A 115 2.69 -23.25 -21.64
N ARG A 116 3.48 -22.33 -22.21
CA ARG A 116 3.95 -21.13 -21.49
C ARG A 116 2.83 -20.18 -21.06
N ILE A 117 1.78 -20.04 -21.88
CA ILE A 117 0.58 -19.25 -21.54
C ILE A 117 -0.14 -19.77 -20.28
N ARG A 118 0.00 -21.06 -19.91
CA ARG A 118 -0.53 -21.59 -18.64
C ARG A 118 0.04 -20.86 -17.41
N HIS A 119 1.27 -20.37 -17.52
CA HIS A 119 2.03 -19.67 -16.47
C HIS A 119 2.00 -18.14 -16.65
N PHE A 120 1.04 -17.60 -17.40
CA PHE A 120 0.87 -16.16 -17.58
C PHE A 120 0.06 -15.56 -16.42
N THR A 121 0.74 -15.01 -15.41
CA THR A 121 0.14 -14.60 -14.13
C THR A 121 -0.48 -13.20 -14.12
N TRP A 122 -1.33 -12.91 -13.12
CA TRP A 122 -1.84 -11.55 -12.88
C TRP A 122 -0.74 -10.50 -12.64
N ALA A 123 0.47 -10.91 -12.23
CA ALA A 123 1.59 -10.00 -12.03
C ALA A 123 2.07 -9.31 -13.31
N TRP A 124 1.72 -9.83 -14.49
CA TRP A 124 2.01 -9.18 -15.77
C TRP A 124 1.46 -7.76 -15.87
N TYR A 125 0.32 -7.45 -15.22
CA TYR A 125 -0.25 -6.09 -15.20
C TYR A 125 0.62 -5.07 -14.45
N THR A 126 1.71 -5.49 -13.80
CA THR A 126 2.71 -4.58 -13.24
C THR A 126 3.47 -3.79 -14.33
N LEU A 127 3.59 -4.34 -15.56
CA LEU A 127 4.08 -3.63 -16.75
C LEU A 127 3.16 -2.46 -17.12
N THR A 128 1.85 -2.70 -17.18
CA THR A 128 0.87 -1.70 -17.64
C THR A 128 0.65 -0.60 -16.60
N MET A 129 0.49 -0.94 -15.31
CA MET A 129 0.43 0.11 -14.28
C MET A 129 1.71 0.96 -14.27
N SER A 130 2.89 0.38 -14.51
CA SER A 130 4.15 1.14 -14.62
C SER A 130 4.18 2.04 -15.84
N THR A 131 3.78 1.54 -17.01
CA THR A 131 3.78 2.30 -18.27
C THR A 131 2.77 3.46 -18.23
N GLY A 132 1.58 3.22 -17.68
CA GLY A 132 0.60 4.27 -17.42
C GLY A 132 1.03 5.26 -16.33
N GLY A 133 1.73 4.81 -15.30
CA GLY A 133 2.33 5.69 -14.28
C GLY A 133 3.38 6.64 -14.87
N VAL A 134 4.23 6.14 -15.79
CA VAL A 134 5.18 6.95 -16.57
C VAL A 134 4.44 7.94 -17.47
N ALA A 135 3.37 7.52 -18.16
CA ALA A 135 2.54 8.42 -18.96
C ALA A 135 1.95 9.56 -18.11
N THR A 136 1.38 9.26 -16.94
CA THR A 136 0.82 10.28 -16.03
C THR A 136 1.92 11.22 -15.49
N LEU A 137 3.11 10.69 -15.15
CA LEU A 137 4.26 11.50 -14.71
C LEU A 137 4.74 12.48 -15.80
N ILE A 138 4.76 12.05 -17.06
CA ILE A 138 5.15 12.92 -18.19
C ILE A 138 4.13 14.05 -18.40
N SER A 139 2.83 13.77 -18.22
CA SER A 139 1.76 14.78 -18.39
C SER A 139 1.83 15.96 -17.42
N ILE A 140 2.62 15.84 -16.34
CA ILE A 140 2.67 16.83 -15.26
C ILE A 140 4.07 17.39 -14.97
N GLN A 141 5.08 17.22 -15.83
CA GLN A 141 6.40 17.82 -15.59
C GLN A 141 6.30 19.34 -15.36
N PRO A 142 7.16 19.94 -14.51
CA PRO A 142 7.14 21.37 -14.27
C PRO A 142 7.79 22.15 -15.42
N HIS A 143 8.99 21.75 -15.83
CA HIS A 143 9.69 22.28 -17.00
C HIS A 143 9.23 21.52 -18.25
N SER A 144 8.23 22.07 -18.94
CA SER A 144 7.66 21.49 -20.16
C SER A 144 8.32 22.03 -21.44
N PHE A 145 8.27 21.24 -22.50
CA PHE A 145 8.67 21.62 -23.87
C PHE A 145 7.65 21.03 -24.87
N PRO A 146 7.53 21.56 -26.10
CA PRO A 146 6.40 21.22 -26.99
C PRO A 146 6.20 19.71 -27.24
N GLY A 147 7.29 18.96 -27.47
CA GLY A 147 7.22 17.52 -27.72
C GLY A 147 6.90 16.66 -26.49
N LEU A 148 6.87 17.22 -25.28
CA LEU A 148 6.68 16.43 -24.04
C LEU A 148 5.29 15.77 -23.98
N ILE A 149 4.24 16.50 -24.38
CA ILE A 149 2.88 15.94 -24.43
C ILE A 149 2.79 14.81 -25.47
N THR A 150 3.49 14.94 -26.60
CA THR A 150 3.57 13.88 -27.62
C THR A 150 4.26 12.63 -27.09
N ILE A 151 5.41 12.77 -26.38
CA ILE A 151 6.10 11.65 -25.74
C ILE A 151 5.18 10.98 -24.70
N GLY A 152 4.49 11.79 -23.89
CA GLY A 152 3.52 11.30 -22.91
C GLY A 152 2.34 10.54 -23.52
N ALA A 153 1.80 11.04 -24.64
CA ALA A 153 0.76 10.38 -25.40
C ALA A 153 1.24 9.05 -26.02
N VAL A 154 2.50 8.97 -26.46
CA VAL A 154 3.12 7.70 -26.92
C VAL A 154 3.18 6.69 -25.78
N PHE A 155 3.62 7.08 -24.57
CA PHE A 155 3.57 6.19 -23.39
C PHE A 155 2.14 5.76 -23.03
N TYR A 156 1.15 6.66 -23.16
CA TYR A 156 -0.26 6.33 -22.93
C TYR A 156 -0.80 5.33 -23.96
N VAL A 157 -0.54 5.52 -25.25
CA VAL A 157 -0.95 4.59 -26.32
C VAL A 157 -0.24 3.24 -26.17
N LEU A 158 1.06 3.22 -25.82
CA LEU A 158 1.79 1.98 -25.49
C LEU A 158 1.17 1.25 -24.30
N ASN A 159 0.72 1.96 -23.27
CA ASN A 159 -0.02 1.35 -22.15
C ASN A 159 -1.33 0.69 -22.60
N LEU A 160 -2.11 1.36 -23.46
CA LEU A 160 -3.34 0.78 -24.02
C LEU A 160 -3.07 -0.48 -24.85
N ILE A 161 -2.03 -0.46 -25.70
CA ILE A 161 -1.61 -1.62 -26.51
C ILE A 161 -1.16 -2.77 -25.61
N PHE A 162 -0.30 -2.51 -24.63
CA PHE A 162 0.12 -3.53 -23.67
C PHE A 162 -1.08 -4.08 -22.90
N PHE A 163 -1.96 -3.24 -22.36
CA PHE A 163 -3.13 -3.70 -21.60
C PHE A 163 -4.06 -4.57 -22.43
N ALA A 164 -4.31 -4.22 -23.69
CA ALA A 164 -5.07 -5.07 -24.62
C ALA A 164 -4.39 -6.43 -24.85
N LEU A 165 -3.07 -6.46 -25.03
CA LEU A 165 -2.29 -7.69 -25.21
C LEU A 165 -2.25 -8.57 -23.95
N LEU A 166 -2.07 -7.99 -22.75
CA LEU A 166 -2.10 -8.74 -21.50
C LEU A 166 -3.50 -9.32 -21.23
N CYS A 167 -4.56 -8.53 -21.48
CA CYS A 167 -5.94 -9.02 -21.42
C CYS A 167 -6.19 -10.17 -22.41
N ALA A 168 -5.72 -10.06 -23.65
CA ALA A 168 -5.85 -11.13 -24.65
C ALA A 168 -5.11 -12.41 -24.22
N MET A 169 -3.90 -12.30 -23.67
CA MET A 169 -3.14 -13.46 -23.17
C MET A 169 -3.79 -14.09 -21.92
N MET A 170 -4.35 -13.28 -21.02
CA MET A 170 -5.05 -13.77 -19.82
C MET A 170 -6.36 -14.48 -20.18
N LEU A 171 -7.17 -13.90 -21.09
CA LEU A 171 -8.36 -14.55 -21.64
C LEU A 171 -7.99 -15.86 -22.36
N LEU A 172 -6.88 -15.89 -23.10
CA LEU A 172 -6.38 -17.10 -23.77
C LEU A 172 -5.96 -18.19 -22.78
N ARG A 173 -5.29 -17.84 -21.66
CA ARG A 173 -4.98 -18.77 -20.55
C ARG A 173 -6.26 -19.42 -20.02
N PHE A 174 -7.24 -18.62 -19.63
CA PHE A 174 -8.48 -19.11 -19.03
C PHE A 174 -9.38 -19.88 -20.03
N ALA A 175 -9.38 -19.50 -21.31
CA ALA A 175 -10.14 -20.20 -22.36
C ALA A 175 -9.50 -21.52 -22.81
N LYS A 176 -8.17 -21.67 -22.73
CA LYS A 176 -7.47 -22.92 -23.07
C LYS A 176 -7.26 -23.86 -21.89
N PHE A 177 -7.25 -23.33 -20.66
CA PHE A 177 -7.06 -24.09 -19.43
C PHE A 177 -8.19 -23.81 -18.45
N PRO A 178 -9.39 -24.38 -18.66
CA PRO A 178 -10.51 -24.19 -17.74
C PRO A 178 -10.13 -24.65 -16.33
N GLY A 179 -10.56 -23.89 -15.31
CA GLY A 179 -10.10 -24.03 -13.93
C GLY A 179 -9.12 -22.93 -13.50
N THR A 180 -8.17 -22.55 -14.37
CA THR A 180 -7.05 -21.65 -14.01
C THR A 180 -7.45 -20.25 -13.54
N LEU A 181 -8.63 -19.73 -13.93
CA LEU A 181 -9.20 -18.50 -13.36
C LEU A 181 -9.53 -18.67 -11.86
N LYS A 182 -10.17 -19.79 -11.48
CA LYS A 182 -10.55 -20.09 -10.10
C LYS A 182 -9.32 -20.43 -9.25
N GLU A 183 -8.31 -21.04 -9.85
CA GLU A 183 -7.03 -21.36 -9.21
C GLU A 183 -6.22 -20.08 -8.95
N SER A 184 -5.96 -19.27 -9.99
CA SER A 184 -5.20 -18.00 -9.87
C SER A 184 -5.78 -17.05 -8.84
N LEU A 185 -7.11 -16.87 -8.80
CA LEU A 185 -7.79 -16.01 -7.81
C LEU A 185 -7.78 -16.57 -6.38
N LYS A 186 -7.52 -17.87 -6.19
CA LYS A 186 -7.43 -18.53 -4.88
C LYS A 186 -5.99 -18.77 -4.42
N HIS A 187 -5.02 -18.60 -5.33
CA HIS A 187 -3.61 -18.88 -5.09
C HIS A 187 -2.97 -17.80 -4.20
N GLU A 188 -2.16 -18.23 -3.24
CA GLU A 188 -1.58 -17.38 -2.19
C GLU A 188 -0.62 -16.30 -2.71
N ARG A 189 0.12 -16.58 -3.79
CA ARG A 189 1.01 -15.59 -4.43
C ARG A 189 0.28 -14.84 -5.55
N GLU A 190 0.01 -15.50 -6.67
CA GLU A 190 -0.71 -14.93 -7.82
C GLU A 190 -2.01 -14.16 -7.46
N GLY A 191 -2.84 -14.63 -6.52
CA GLY A 191 -4.12 -13.99 -6.19
C GLY A 191 -3.99 -12.58 -5.63
N LEU A 192 -2.85 -12.23 -5.01
CA LEU A 192 -2.54 -10.86 -4.57
C LEU A 192 -2.31 -9.91 -5.75
N PHE A 193 -1.81 -10.43 -6.88
CA PHE A 193 -1.47 -9.65 -8.06
C PHE A 193 -2.67 -9.28 -8.96
N LEU A 194 -3.90 -9.63 -8.57
CA LEU A 194 -5.11 -9.03 -9.16
C LEU A 194 -5.15 -7.50 -8.97
N GLY A 195 -4.52 -6.97 -7.90
CA GLY A 195 -4.41 -5.52 -7.66
C GLY A 195 -3.85 -4.74 -8.87
N PRO A 196 -2.64 -5.08 -9.37
CA PRO A 196 -2.05 -4.58 -10.62
C PRO A 196 -2.98 -4.47 -11.85
N PHE A 197 -3.96 -5.36 -12.04
CA PHE A 197 -4.96 -5.21 -13.10
C PHE A 197 -5.78 -3.92 -12.90
N TRP A 198 -6.36 -3.74 -11.71
CA TRP A 198 -7.10 -2.52 -11.36
C TRP A 198 -6.21 -1.28 -11.28
N LEU A 199 -4.93 -1.41 -10.90
CA LEU A 199 -3.98 -0.29 -10.95
C LEU A 199 -3.70 0.14 -12.39
N SER A 200 -3.64 -0.81 -13.33
CA SER A 200 -3.56 -0.51 -14.76
C SER A 200 -4.80 0.26 -15.23
N VAL A 201 -6.00 -0.18 -14.84
CA VAL A 201 -7.25 0.54 -15.14
C VAL A 201 -7.25 1.96 -14.57
N ALA A 202 -6.75 2.19 -13.34
CA ALA A 202 -6.61 3.55 -12.78
C ALA A 202 -5.66 4.44 -13.59
N THR A 203 -4.55 3.88 -14.09
CA THR A 203 -3.64 4.64 -14.98
C THR A 203 -4.24 4.92 -16.36
N ILE A 204 -5.14 4.05 -16.84
CA ILE A 204 -5.89 4.29 -18.08
C ILE A 204 -6.91 5.41 -17.86
N ILE A 205 -7.69 5.38 -16.77
CA ILE A 205 -8.67 6.43 -16.41
C ILE A 205 -7.99 7.80 -16.25
N THR A 206 -6.90 7.88 -15.47
CA THR A 206 -6.15 9.13 -15.28
C THR A 206 -5.45 9.59 -16.56
N GLY A 207 -4.90 8.67 -17.36
CA GLY A 207 -4.33 8.96 -18.67
C GLY A 207 -5.38 9.48 -19.67
N THR A 208 -6.60 8.96 -19.67
CA THR A 208 -7.72 9.47 -20.49
C THR A 208 -8.03 10.93 -20.14
N GLN A 209 -8.10 11.28 -18.85
CA GLN A 209 -8.31 12.68 -18.45
C GLN A 209 -7.17 13.58 -18.97
N LYS A 210 -5.92 13.11 -18.89
CA LYS A 210 -4.71 13.90 -19.25
C LYS A 210 -4.46 14.05 -20.74
N TYR A 211 -4.67 13.00 -21.53
CA TYR A 211 -4.28 12.96 -22.94
C TYR A 211 -5.46 12.99 -23.93
N VAL A 212 -6.68 12.73 -23.46
CA VAL A 212 -7.88 12.74 -24.32
C VAL A 212 -8.81 13.89 -23.92
N ILE A 213 -9.25 13.96 -22.66
CA ILE A 213 -10.25 14.97 -22.23
C ILE A 213 -9.65 16.38 -22.20
N GLN A 214 -8.45 16.54 -21.65
CA GLN A 214 -7.76 17.84 -21.56
C GLN A 214 -7.15 18.31 -22.91
N ALA A 215 -7.34 17.56 -24.01
CA ALA A 215 -6.97 17.99 -25.36
C ALA A 215 -8.07 18.82 -26.06
N TYR A 216 -9.32 18.76 -25.58
CA TYR A 216 -10.44 19.58 -26.08
C TYR A 216 -10.58 20.85 -25.22
N GLU A 217 -11.08 21.95 -25.79
CA GLU A 217 -11.27 23.21 -25.07
C GLU A 217 -12.42 23.14 -24.05
N GLN A 218 -12.47 24.09 -23.10
CA GLN A 218 -13.61 24.20 -22.18
C GLN A 218 -14.83 24.78 -22.90
N GLY A 219 -15.99 24.16 -22.71
CA GLY A 219 -17.23 24.48 -23.42
C GLY A 219 -17.50 23.59 -24.65
N ASP A 220 -16.55 22.76 -25.07
CA ASP A 220 -16.79 21.76 -26.11
C ASP A 220 -17.83 20.71 -25.64
N GLY A 221 -18.82 20.42 -26.49
CA GLY A 221 -19.83 19.39 -26.24
C GLY A 221 -19.23 17.98 -26.11
N MET A 222 -18.16 17.69 -26.84
CA MET A 222 -17.41 16.42 -26.73
C MET A 222 -16.73 16.32 -25.36
N ARG A 223 -16.10 17.40 -24.87
CA ARG A 223 -15.51 17.44 -23.51
C ARG A 223 -16.58 17.25 -22.43
N THR A 224 -17.73 17.91 -22.60
CA THR A 224 -18.87 17.81 -21.68
C THR A 224 -19.43 16.39 -21.60
N TRP A 225 -19.54 15.70 -22.74
CA TRP A 225 -19.90 14.27 -22.79
C TRP A 225 -18.85 13.40 -22.09
N MET A 226 -17.56 13.56 -22.44
CA MET A 226 -16.48 12.78 -21.84
C MET A 226 -16.33 13.00 -20.33
N GLN A 227 -16.62 14.19 -19.80
CA GLN A 227 -16.68 14.46 -18.36
C GLN A 227 -17.75 13.60 -17.67
N THR A 228 -18.92 13.42 -18.30
CA THR A 228 -19.98 12.53 -17.80
C THR A 228 -19.53 11.06 -17.85
N THR A 229 -18.87 10.63 -18.93
CA THR A 229 -18.27 9.29 -19.02
C THR A 229 -17.20 9.06 -17.94
N MET A 230 -16.38 10.07 -17.64
CA MET A 230 -15.35 10.02 -16.60
C MET A 230 -15.93 9.92 -15.18
N LEU A 231 -17.03 10.62 -14.92
CA LEU A 231 -17.79 10.52 -13.66
C LEU A 231 -18.29 9.08 -13.45
N ILE A 232 -18.89 8.48 -14.48
CA ILE A 232 -19.37 7.09 -14.45
C ILE A 232 -18.20 6.13 -14.24
N ALA A 233 -17.10 6.30 -14.99
CA ALA A 233 -15.90 5.46 -14.86
C ALA A 233 -15.30 5.48 -13.45
N PHE A 234 -15.26 6.65 -12.79
CA PHE A 234 -14.81 6.78 -11.40
C PHE A 234 -15.68 6.00 -10.41
N TYR A 235 -17.01 6.09 -10.51
CA TYR A 235 -17.90 5.36 -9.62
C TYR A 235 -17.87 3.84 -9.88
N VAL A 236 -17.88 3.41 -11.14
CA VAL A 236 -17.73 1.99 -11.50
C VAL A 236 -16.40 1.42 -10.97
N TYR A 237 -15.30 2.14 -11.20
CA TYR A 237 -13.98 1.75 -10.66
C TYR A 237 -14.00 1.61 -9.14
N THR A 238 -14.54 2.61 -8.44
CA THR A 238 -14.57 2.64 -6.97
C THR A 238 -15.43 1.52 -6.39
N ILE A 239 -16.59 1.24 -6.98
CA ILE A 239 -17.47 0.15 -6.54
C ILE A 239 -16.80 -1.21 -6.79
N CYS A 240 -16.27 -1.45 -8.01
CA CYS A 240 -15.61 -2.71 -8.34
C CYS A 240 -14.36 -2.97 -7.49
N THR A 241 -13.56 -1.94 -7.20
CA THR A 241 -12.33 -2.09 -6.40
C THR A 241 -12.60 -2.19 -4.90
N PHE A 242 -13.61 -1.51 -4.37
CA PHE A 242 -14.08 -1.72 -3.00
C PHE A 242 -14.57 -3.16 -2.80
N LEU A 243 -15.43 -3.65 -3.71
CA LEU A 243 -15.88 -5.04 -3.70
C LEU A 243 -14.71 -6.03 -3.85
N SER A 244 -13.76 -5.77 -4.77
CA SER A 244 -12.56 -6.60 -4.93
C SER A 244 -11.76 -6.69 -3.63
N ALA A 245 -11.51 -5.56 -2.94
CA ALA A 245 -10.81 -5.55 -1.67
C ALA A 245 -11.56 -6.33 -0.58
N VAL A 246 -12.88 -6.13 -0.43
CA VAL A 246 -13.71 -6.84 0.53
C VAL A 246 -13.69 -8.36 0.26
N PHE A 247 -13.94 -8.80 -0.98
CA PHE A 247 -13.93 -10.22 -1.32
C PHE A 247 -12.55 -10.86 -1.19
N GLN A 248 -11.48 -10.16 -1.61
CA GLN A 248 -10.12 -10.67 -1.47
C GLN A 248 -9.74 -10.82 0.00
N TYR A 249 -9.81 -9.76 0.83
CA TYR A 249 -9.43 -9.88 2.25
C TYR A 249 -10.30 -10.88 3.00
N THR A 250 -11.60 -10.97 2.73
CA THR A 250 -12.47 -12.01 3.31
C THR A 250 -11.97 -13.41 2.93
N TYR A 251 -11.56 -13.64 1.68
CA TYR A 251 -10.97 -14.91 1.27
C TYR A 251 -9.60 -15.18 1.92
N LEU A 252 -8.72 -14.17 1.97
CA LEU A 252 -7.40 -14.29 2.59
C LEU A 252 -7.52 -14.68 4.07
N PHE A 253 -8.40 -14.04 4.82
CA PHE A 253 -8.60 -14.29 6.25
C PHE A 253 -9.28 -15.63 6.55
N ASN A 254 -10.18 -16.10 5.67
CA ASN A 254 -10.95 -17.33 5.87
C ASN A 254 -10.25 -18.59 5.35
N SER A 255 -9.34 -18.48 4.38
CA SER A 255 -8.93 -19.63 3.55
C SER A 255 -7.43 -19.77 3.29
N LEU A 256 -6.59 -18.86 3.78
CA LEU A 256 -5.13 -18.91 3.63
C LEU A 256 -4.44 -18.62 4.97
N THR A 257 -3.25 -19.16 5.19
CA THR A 257 -2.48 -18.97 6.44
C THR A 257 -1.19 -18.20 6.17
N TYR A 258 -1.25 -16.89 6.40
CA TYR A 258 -0.14 -15.97 6.15
C TYR A 258 0.77 -15.83 7.38
N LYS A 259 1.99 -16.39 7.31
CA LYS A 259 2.99 -16.28 8.39
C LYS A 259 3.80 -14.98 8.27
N LEU A 260 3.99 -14.28 9.38
CA LEU A 260 4.62 -12.94 9.38
C LEU A 260 6.12 -12.95 9.02
N ASP A 261 6.82 -14.07 9.17
CA ASP A 261 8.20 -14.27 8.69
C ASP A 261 8.32 -14.23 7.15
N LYS A 262 7.28 -14.70 6.45
CA LYS A 262 7.09 -14.61 5.00
C LYS A 262 6.46 -13.29 4.53
N PHE A 263 6.20 -12.31 5.42
CA PHE A 263 5.54 -11.05 5.02
C PHE A 263 6.31 -10.31 3.90
N MET A 264 5.59 -9.98 2.83
CA MET A 264 6.10 -9.20 1.69
C MET A 264 5.19 -7.99 1.43
N PRO A 265 5.75 -6.84 1.00
CA PRO A 265 4.96 -5.67 0.59
C PRO A 265 3.88 -5.94 -0.48
N SER A 266 4.00 -7.02 -1.26
CA SER A 266 2.95 -7.45 -2.20
C SER A 266 1.61 -7.79 -1.54
N TRP A 267 1.57 -8.07 -0.24
CA TRP A 267 0.32 -8.30 0.51
C TRP A 267 -0.55 -7.04 0.65
N LEU A 268 0.00 -5.87 0.31
CA LEU A 268 -0.73 -4.61 0.17
C LEU A 268 -1.51 -4.48 -1.14
N LEU A 269 -1.18 -5.27 -2.17
CA LEU A 269 -1.75 -5.12 -3.52
C LEU A 269 -3.30 -5.25 -3.57
N PRO A 270 -3.99 -6.03 -2.70
CA PRO A 270 -5.46 -6.05 -2.69
C PRO A 270 -6.14 -4.74 -2.21
N ILE A 271 -5.49 -3.91 -1.36
CA ILE A 271 -6.07 -2.61 -0.94
C ILE A 271 -5.69 -1.44 -1.86
N PHE A 272 -4.62 -1.56 -2.64
CA PHE A 272 -4.17 -0.48 -3.53
C PHE A 272 -5.21 -0.06 -4.57
N PRO A 273 -6.01 -0.95 -5.20
CA PRO A 273 -7.06 -0.57 -6.14
C PRO A 273 -8.03 0.48 -5.57
N ILE A 274 -8.61 0.22 -4.40
CA ILE A 274 -9.54 1.17 -3.77
C ILE A 274 -8.81 2.43 -3.27
N MET A 275 -7.56 2.32 -2.83
CA MET A 275 -6.72 3.49 -2.53
C MET A 275 -6.59 4.43 -3.74
N LEU A 276 -6.39 3.88 -4.94
CA LEU A 276 -6.18 4.64 -6.16
C LEU A 276 -7.44 5.41 -6.64
N SER A 277 -8.64 5.13 -6.12
CA SER A 277 -9.81 6.00 -6.33
C SER A 277 -9.56 7.44 -5.86
N GLY A 278 -8.82 7.65 -4.77
CA GLY A 278 -8.44 8.99 -4.32
C GLY A 278 -7.48 9.70 -5.27
N THR A 279 -6.59 8.95 -5.92
CA THR A 279 -5.70 9.48 -6.96
C THR A 279 -6.45 9.75 -8.27
N ILE A 280 -7.47 8.96 -8.63
CA ILE A 280 -8.36 9.28 -9.75
C ILE A 280 -9.13 10.57 -9.45
N ALA A 281 -9.75 10.67 -8.27
CA ALA A 281 -10.48 11.85 -7.82
C ALA A 281 -9.63 13.13 -7.88
N SER A 282 -8.37 13.04 -7.43
CA SER A 282 -7.41 14.16 -7.46
C SER A 282 -7.03 14.64 -8.86
N VAL A 283 -7.21 13.80 -9.88
CA VAL A 283 -6.98 14.12 -11.30
C VAL A 283 -8.24 14.65 -11.99
N ILE A 284 -9.42 14.09 -11.73
CA ILE A 284 -10.65 14.38 -12.47
C ILE A 284 -11.51 15.49 -11.85
N ALA A 285 -11.52 15.66 -10.52
CA ALA A 285 -12.54 16.46 -9.83
C ALA A 285 -12.54 17.94 -10.24
N SER A 286 -11.36 18.51 -10.51
CA SER A 286 -11.23 19.91 -10.95
C SER A 286 -11.93 20.22 -12.28
N ASP A 287 -12.10 19.21 -13.14
CA ASP A 287 -12.75 19.32 -14.45
C ASP A 287 -14.27 19.05 -14.40
N GLN A 288 -14.79 18.64 -13.24
CA GLN A 288 -16.18 18.21 -13.07
C GLN A 288 -17.08 19.37 -12.61
N PRO A 289 -18.39 19.37 -12.96
CA PRO A 289 -19.37 20.33 -12.46
C PRO A 289 -19.42 20.35 -10.93
N ILE A 290 -19.68 21.52 -10.34
CA ILE A 290 -19.56 21.76 -8.88
C ILE A 290 -20.29 20.71 -8.00
N PRO A 291 -21.54 20.28 -8.29
CA PRO A 291 -22.19 19.25 -7.47
C PRO A 291 -21.49 17.89 -7.52
N ALA A 292 -21.07 17.44 -8.71
CA ALA A 292 -20.36 16.18 -8.90
C ALA A 292 -18.94 16.23 -8.30
N ARG A 293 -18.27 17.38 -8.41
CA ARG A 293 -16.92 17.62 -7.88
C ARG A 293 -16.80 17.31 -6.39
N TYR A 294 -17.70 17.82 -5.56
CA TYR A 294 -17.64 17.57 -4.12
C TYR A 294 -17.93 16.11 -3.77
N ALA A 295 -18.84 15.45 -4.48
CA ALA A 295 -19.11 14.03 -4.30
C ALA A 295 -17.88 13.15 -4.66
N ILE A 296 -17.19 13.47 -5.77
CA ILE A 296 -15.93 12.81 -6.16
C ILE A 296 -14.83 13.04 -5.10
N VAL A 297 -14.66 14.26 -4.61
CA VAL A 297 -13.66 14.58 -3.57
C VAL A 297 -13.96 13.84 -2.26
N PHE A 298 -15.21 13.80 -1.81
CA PHE A 298 -15.61 13.10 -0.60
C PHE A 298 -15.35 11.58 -0.70
N VAL A 299 -15.81 10.95 -1.78
CA VAL A 299 -15.61 9.52 -2.03
C VAL A 299 -14.12 9.21 -2.20
N GLY A 300 -13.41 10.00 -3.01
CA GLY A 300 -11.97 9.84 -3.22
C GLY A 300 -11.16 9.94 -1.93
N LEU A 301 -11.49 10.88 -1.04
CA LEU A 301 -10.86 11.04 0.27
C LEU A 301 -11.14 9.84 1.19
N GLY A 302 -12.38 9.35 1.23
CA GLY A 302 -12.72 8.15 2.00
C GLY A 302 -11.97 6.90 1.51
N CYS A 303 -11.91 6.69 0.20
CA CYS A 303 -11.22 5.55 -0.41
C CYS A 303 -9.68 5.63 -0.24
N GLN A 304 -9.10 6.83 -0.36
CA GLN A 304 -7.68 7.07 -0.06
C GLN A 304 -7.37 6.79 1.42
N GLY A 305 -8.23 7.28 2.33
CA GLY A 305 -8.09 7.11 3.77
C GLY A 305 -8.15 5.64 4.19
N LEU A 306 -9.10 4.87 3.65
CA LEU A 306 -9.19 3.43 3.82
C LEU A 306 -7.88 2.73 3.39
N GLY A 307 -7.45 2.98 2.14
CA GLY A 307 -6.27 2.34 1.58
C GLY A 307 -4.98 2.66 2.34
N PHE A 308 -4.78 3.92 2.71
CA PHE A 308 -3.61 4.35 3.46
C PHE A 308 -3.61 3.84 4.92
N THR A 309 -4.77 3.79 5.58
CA THR A 309 -4.88 3.28 6.96
C THR A 309 -4.55 1.79 7.04
N VAL A 310 -5.06 0.98 6.09
CA VAL A 310 -4.68 -0.44 5.98
C VAL A 310 -3.19 -0.59 5.69
N ALA A 311 -2.61 0.26 4.83
CA ALA A 311 -1.18 0.25 4.53
C ALA A 311 -0.32 0.55 5.77
N LEU A 312 -0.72 1.49 6.64
CA LEU A 312 -0.02 1.76 7.91
C LEU A 312 -0.01 0.53 8.85
N ILE A 313 -1.15 -0.17 8.98
CA ILE A 313 -1.25 -1.41 9.77
C ILE A 313 -0.32 -2.48 9.21
N PHE A 314 -0.27 -2.62 7.88
CA PHE A 314 0.60 -3.59 7.20
C PHE A 314 2.09 -3.19 7.28
N TYR A 315 2.42 -1.90 7.36
CA TYR A 315 3.81 -1.45 7.56
C TYR A 315 4.37 -1.84 8.93
N ALA A 316 3.58 -1.85 9.99
CA ALA A 316 4.03 -2.35 11.29
C ALA A 316 4.50 -3.81 11.19
N HIS A 317 3.73 -4.65 10.48
CA HIS A 317 4.05 -6.05 10.22
C HIS A 317 5.27 -6.20 9.29
N TYR A 318 5.37 -5.39 8.23
CA TYR A 318 6.52 -5.37 7.32
C TYR A 318 7.82 -5.00 8.03
N ILE A 319 7.81 -3.94 8.84
CA ILE A 319 8.99 -3.50 9.60
C ILE A 319 9.34 -4.55 10.67
N GLY A 320 8.34 -5.12 11.35
CA GLY A 320 8.55 -6.27 12.25
C GLY A 320 9.26 -7.44 11.56
N ARG A 321 8.80 -7.85 10.38
CA ARG A 321 9.45 -8.88 9.55
C ARG A 321 10.89 -8.52 9.19
N LEU A 322 11.15 -7.27 8.80
CA LEU A 322 12.50 -6.80 8.47
C LEU A 322 13.43 -6.79 9.69
N MET A 323 12.91 -6.56 10.89
CA MET A 323 13.70 -6.64 12.13
C MET A 323 13.97 -8.08 12.57
N SER A 324 12.96 -8.96 12.54
CA SER A 324 13.08 -10.35 13.01
C SER A 324 13.71 -11.33 12.02
N VAL A 325 13.62 -11.05 10.70
CA VAL A 325 14.08 -11.98 9.64
C VAL A 325 15.04 -11.30 8.65
N GLY A 326 15.33 -10.02 8.83
CA GLY A 326 16.20 -9.25 7.93
C GLY A 326 15.58 -8.98 6.56
N LEU A 327 16.44 -8.79 5.56
CA LEU A 327 16.02 -8.48 4.18
C LEU A 327 15.44 -9.70 3.45
N PRO A 328 14.55 -9.52 2.44
CA PRO A 328 14.11 -10.59 1.55
C PRO A 328 15.25 -11.19 0.70
N CYS A 329 14.98 -12.35 0.10
CA CYS A 329 15.83 -12.94 -0.94
C CYS A 329 16.07 -11.94 -2.08
N ARG A 330 17.31 -11.89 -2.60
CA ARG A 330 17.78 -10.87 -3.56
C ARG A 330 16.85 -10.67 -4.76
N GLU A 331 16.28 -11.75 -5.30
CA GLU A 331 15.43 -11.74 -6.50
C GLU A 331 14.13 -10.96 -6.28
N HIS A 332 13.64 -10.89 -5.04
CA HIS A 332 12.41 -10.16 -4.67
C HIS A 332 12.68 -8.76 -4.10
N ARG A 333 13.94 -8.33 -3.91
CA ARG A 333 14.23 -7.00 -3.30
C ARG A 333 13.71 -5.83 -4.14
N GLY A 334 13.56 -5.99 -5.45
CA GLY A 334 12.87 -5.01 -6.30
C GLY A 334 11.41 -4.74 -5.86
N ALA A 335 10.73 -5.72 -5.28
CA ALA A 335 9.36 -5.56 -4.77
C ALA A 335 9.29 -4.75 -3.45
N MET A 336 10.41 -4.48 -2.78
CA MET A 336 10.42 -3.63 -1.57
C MET A 336 9.96 -2.19 -1.86
N PHE A 337 10.16 -1.71 -3.10
CA PHE A 337 9.68 -0.40 -3.54
C PHE A 337 8.14 -0.26 -3.53
N ILE A 338 7.37 -1.35 -3.42
CA ILE A 338 5.91 -1.29 -3.18
C ILE A 338 5.59 -0.44 -1.94
N GLY A 339 6.46 -0.46 -0.91
CA GLY A 339 6.34 0.37 0.30
C GLY A 339 6.48 1.89 0.08
N VAL A 340 6.98 2.33 -1.08
CA VAL A 340 7.02 3.76 -1.45
C VAL A 340 5.64 4.25 -1.89
N GLY A 341 4.77 3.35 -2.38
CA GLY A 341 3.52 3.69 -3.04
C GLY A 341 2.50 4.42 -2.15
N PRO A 342 2.00 3.81 -1.06
CA PRO A 342 0.92 4.37 -0.23
C PRO A 342 1.14 5.81 0.26
N PRO A 343 2.28 6.17 0.90
CA PRO A 343 2.50 7.56 1.29
C PRO A 343 2.56 8.51 0.08
N SER A 344 3.18 8.07 -1.02
CA SER A 344 3.32 8.89 -2.24
C SER A 344 2.00 9.17 -2.94
N PHE A 345 1.19 8.14 -3.19
CA PHE A 345 -0.13 8.30 -3.80
C PHE A 345 -1.11 9.03 -2.87
N THR A 346 -0.97 8.89 -1.55
CA THR A 346 -1.75 9.66 -0.57
C THR A 346 -1.37 11.15 -0.58
N ALA A 347 -0.07 11.48 -0.62
CA ALA A 347 0.41 12.86 -0.74
C ALA A 347 -0.10 13.53 -2.03
N LEU A 348 -0.04 12.83 -3.16
CA LEU A 348 -0.63 13.26 -4.44
C LEU A 348 -2.15 13.48 -4.31
N ALA A 349 -2.88 12.48 -3.80
CA ALA A 349 -4.33 12.52 -3.73
C ALA A 349 -4.83 13.69 -2.87
N LEU A 350 -4.22 13.91 -1.70
CA LEU A 350 -4.54 15.03 -0.82
C LEU A 350 -4.32 16.39 -1.51
N ILE A 351 -3.16 16.61 -2.14
CA ILE A 351 -2.88 17.87 -2.84
C ILE A 351 -3.83 18.09 -4.02
N GLY A 352 -4.04 17.08 -4.88
CA GLY A 352 -4.87 17.24 -6.06
C GLY A 352 -6.36 17.45 -5.74
N MET A 353 -6.90 16.75 -4.74
CA MET A 353 -8.28 16.98 -4.28
C MET A 353 -8.44 18.35 -3.60
N ALA A 354 -7.48 18.79 -2.77
CA ALA A 354 -7.52 20.13 -2.18
C ALA A 354 -7.40 21.26 -3.22
N ASN A 355 -6.70 21.02 -4.33
CA ASN A 355 -6.62 21.94 -5.47
C ASN A 355 -7.92 21.99 -6.30
N ALA A 356 -8.76 20.94 -6.28
CA ALA A 356 -10.06 20.96 -6.95
C ALA A 356 -11.12 21.80 -6.20
N ILE A 357 -10.98 21.94 -4.88
CA ILE A 357 -11.87 22.75 -4.02
C ILE A 357 -11.63 24.25 -4.30
N PRO A 358 -12.67 25.08 -4.55
CA PRO A 358 -12.53 26.53 -4.68
C PRO A 358 -11.97 27.18 -3.40
N VAL A 359 -11.16 28.23 -3.54
CA VAL A 359 -10.46 28.86 -2.39
C VAL A 359 -11.44 29.62 -1.49
N ASP A 360 -12.44 30.21 -2.12
CA ASP A 360 -13.59 30.97 -1.62
C ASP A 360 -14.70 30.11 -0.99
N LEU A 361 -14.63 28.78 -1.10
CA LEU A 361 -15.62 27.89 -0.51
C LEU A 361 -15.51 27.90 1.02
N ASN A 362 -16.52 28.45 1.68
CA ASN A 362 -16.73 28.34 3.13
C ASN A 362 -17.71 27.19 3.42
N LEU A 363 -17.22 26.08 3.99
CA LEU A 363 -18.00 24.84 4.14
C LEU A 363 -18.99 24.83 5.33
N VAL A 364 -18.88 25.75 6.28
CA VAL A 364 -19.65 25.72 7.55
C VAL A 364 -20.15 27.11 7.95
N ASP A 365 -19.26 28.09 8.07
CA ASP A 365 -19.59 29.44 8.55
C ASP A 365 -18.66 30.47 7.84
N PRO A 366 -19.20 31.50 7.16
CA PRO A 366 -18.40 32.55 6.52
C PRO A 366 -17.49 33.37 7.46
N SER A 367 -17.78 33.39 8.77
CA SER A 367 -16.96 34.08 9.77
C SER A 367 -15.73 33.26 10.21
N MET A 368 -15.73 31.94 9.94
CA MET A 368 -14.73 31.00 10.44
C MET A 368 -13.78 30.58 9.33
N ALA A 369 -12.74 31.39 9.08
CA ALA A 369 -11.75 31.21 8.01
C ALA A 369 -11.04 29.82 7.97
N PHE A 370 -11.10 29.05 9.06
CA PHE A 370 -10.62 27.68 9.13
C PHE A 370 -11.33 26.73 8.12
N TYR A 371 -12.58 27.02 7.75
CA TYR A 371 -13.36 26.21 6.80
C TYR A 371 -13.20 26.64 5.32
N SER A 372 -12.25 27.52 5.01
CA SER A 372 -11.94 27.97 3.65
C SER A 372 -11.13 26.93 2.86
N GLY A 373 -11.28 26.93 1.53
CA GLY A 373 -10.46 26.11 0.63
C GLY A 373 -8.96 26.40 0.71
N ALA A 374 -8.57 27.60 1.15
CA ALA A 374 -7.18 27.94 1.46
C ALA A 374 -6.61 27.07 2.59
N THR A 375 -7.32 26.97 3.71
CA THR A 375 -6.90 26.17 4.88
C THR A 375 -6.77 24.69 4.53
N ILE A 376 -7.72 24.14 3.75
CA ILE A 376 -7.68 22.74 3.30
C ILE A 376 -6.42 22.46 2.47
N ARG A 377 -6.02 23.38 1.58
CA ARG A 377 -4.77 23.25 0.79
C ARG A 377 -3.52 23.29 1.66
N VAL A 378 -3.46 24.16 2.68
CA VAL A 378 -2.34 24.21 3.63
C VAL A 378 -2.22 22.89 4.39
N ILE A 379 -3.33 22.35 4.92
CA ILE A 379 -3.34 21.06 5.62
C ILE A 379 -2.89 19.92 4.69
N ALA A 380 -3.39 19.89 3.45
CA ALA A 380 -3.00 18.88 2.46
C ALA A 380 -1.50 18.91 2.12
N VAL A 381 -0.90 20.11 2.03
CA VAL A 381 0.56 20.26 1.78
C VAL A 381 1.38 19.83 2.99
N ILE A 382 0.98 20.18 4.22
CA ILE A 382 1.66 19.73 5.45
C ILE A 382 1.64 18.20 5.55
N ALA A 383 0.47 17.58 5.35
CA ALA A 383 0.32 16.13 5.33
C ALA A 383 1.17 15.48 4.23
N ALA A 384 1.14 16.03 3.01
CA ALA A 384 1.93 15.54 1.89
C ALA A 384 3.45 15.61 2.14
N CYS A 385 3.95 16.65 2.81
CA CYS A 385 5.38 16.75 3.17
C CYS A 385 5.79 15.64 4.16
N SER A 386 5.00 15.40 5.21
CA SER A 386 5.26 14.30 6.17
C SER A 386 5.23 12.93 5.49
N LEU A 387 4.28 12.71 4.58
CA LEU A 387 4.18 11.48 3.79
C LEU A 387 5.36 11.33 2.80
N TRP A 388 5.82 12.42 2.20
CA TRP A 388 6.97 12.40 1.28
C TRP A 388 8.26 11.95 1.98
N VAL A 389 8.48 12.35 3.24
CA VAL A 389 9.63 11.87 4.04
C VAL A 389 9.51 10.37 4.34
N LEU A 390 8.31 9.86 4.64
CA LEU A 390 8.07 8.43 4.83
C LEU A 390 8.30 7.63 3.53
N ALA A 391 7.88 8.17 2.38
CA ALA A 391 8.13 7.60 1.07
C ALA A 391 9.63 7.54 0.75
N LEU A 392 10.38 8.62 1.02
CA LEU A 392 11.84 8.68 0.86
C LEU A 392 12.54 7.64 1.74
N TRP A 393 12.10 7.45 2.98
CA TRP A 393 12.69 6.45 3.89
C TRP A 393 12.53 5.02 3.36
N PHE A 394 11.33 4.64 2.91
CA PHE A 394 11.12 3.34 2.25
C PHE A 394 11.90 3.21 0.93
N PHE A 395 12.02 4.29 0.15
CA PHE A 395 12.81 4.31 -1.09
C PHE A 395 14.29 4.01 -0.81
N CYS A 396 14.88 4.68 0.20
CA CYS A 396 16.26 4.46 0.60
C CYS A 396 16.51 3.03 1.09
N ILE A 397 15.59 2.45 1.89
CA ILE A 397 15.71 1.05 2.34
C ILE A 397 15.65 0.08 1.16
N ALA A 398 14.70 0.25 0.24
CA ALA A 398 14.57 -0.61 -0.93
C ALA A 398 15.79 -0.51 -1.88
N LEU A 399 16.30 0.72 -2.09
CA LEU A 399 17.50 0.99 -2.88
C LEU A 399 18.74 0.33 -2.27
N VAL A 400 18.99 0.54 -0.97
CA VAL A 400 20.13 -0.07 -0.27
C VAL A 400 20.02 -1.60 -0.28
N ALA A 401 18.82 -2.17 -0.08
CA ALA A 401 18.62 -3.61 -0.13
C ALA A 401 18.98 -4.22 -1.50
N VAL A 402 18.57 -3.58 -2.61
CA VAL A 402 18.93 -4.00 -3.97
C VAL A 402 20.41 -3.80 -4.28
N LEU A 403 21.05 -2.75 -3.76
CA LEU A 403 22.48 -2.52 -3.92
C LEU A 403 23.34 -3.54 -3.15
N LEU A 404 22.93 -3.92 -1.93
CA LEU A 404 23.61 -4.92 -1.08
C LEU A 404 23.58 -6.34 -1.66
N SER A 405 22.53 -6.70 -2.40
CA SER A 405 22.51 -7.95 -3.15
C SER A 405 21.63 -7.78 -4.38
N ARG A 406 22.28 -7.59 -5.53
CA ARG A 406 21.59 -7.40 -6.81
C ARG A 406 20.89 -8.70 -7.23
N PRO A 407 19.65 -8.64 -7.73
CA PRO A 407 18.98 -9.82 -8.28
C PRO A 407 19.74 -10.35 -9.50
N LYS A 408 19.78 -11.67 -9.66
CA LYS A 408 20.35 -12.39 -10.81
C LYS A 408 19.27 -12.91 -11.77
N LEU A 409 18.08 -13.19 -11.26
CA LEU A 409 16.91 -13.63 -12.03
C LEU A 409 15.88 -12.51 -12.10
N PHE A 410 15.26 -12.35 -13.27
CA PHE A 410 14.15 -11.41 -13.42
C PHE A 410 12.88 -12.00 -12.80
N HIS A 411 12.10 -11.16 -12.12
CA HIS A 411 10.78 -11.50 -11.57
C HIS A 411 9.86 -10.29 -11.78
N LEU A 412 8.57 -10.49 -12.08
CA LEU A 412 7.67 -9.39 -12.48
C LEU A 412 7.57 -8.28 -11.42
N GLY A 413 7.69 -8.63 -10.15
CA GLY A 413 7.87 -7.69 -9.02
C GLY A 413 9.00 -6.64 -9.16
N TRP A 414 9.95 -6.78 -10.11
CA TRP A 414 10.91 -5.73 -10.47
C TRP A 414 10.22 -4.43 -10.94
N TRP A 415 9.02 -4.50 -11.51
CA TRP A 415 8.23 -3.33 -11.92
C TRP A 415 7.87 -2.38 -10.76
N ALA A 416 7.95 -2.83 -9.51
CA ALA A 416 7.84 -1.96 -8.34
C ALA A 416 8.97 -0.91 -8.26
N MET A 417 10.11 -1.11 -8.93
CA MET A 417 11.15 -0.07 -9.08
C MET A 417 10.70 1.10 -9.97
N VAL A 418 9.56 0.97 -10.68
CA VAL A 418 8.99 2.00 -11.55
C VAL A 418 7.70 2.58 -10.94
N PHE A 419 6.62 1.80 -10.81
CA PHE A 419 5.29 2.37 -10.54
C PHE A 419 5.16 3.16 -9.22
N PRO A 420 5.46 2.60 -8.03
CA PRO A 420 5.54 3.37 -6.77
C PRO A 420 6.36 4.65 -6.86
N ASN A 421 7.49 4.61 -7.58
CA ASN A 421 8.40 5.74 -7.73
C ASN A 421 7.84 6.82 -8.68
N THR A 422 6.98 6.47 -9.65
CA THR A 422 6.20 7.48 -10.42
C THR A 422 5.31 8.28 -9.48
N GLY A 423 4.60 7.63 -8.55
CA GLY A 423 3.82 8.28 -7.50
C GLY A 423 4.68 9.20 -6.63
N PHE A 424 5.85 8.74 -6.19
CA PHE A 424 6.78 9.54 -5.37
C PHE A 424 7.28 10.78 -6.10
N THR A 425 7.57 10.66 -7.38
CA THR A 425 8.02 11.79 -8.22
C THR A 425 6.88 12.76 -8.52
N ILE A 426 5.68 12.25 -8.80
CA ILE A 426 4.47 13.06 -8.96
C ILE A 426 4.19 13.85 -7.66
N ALA A 427 4.32 13.22 -6.49
CA ALA A 427 4.18 13.90 -5.20
C ALA A 427 5.27 14.98 -5.00
N THR A 428 6.52 14.69 -5.37
CA THR A 428 7.64 15.66 -5.33
C THR A 428 7.34 16.91 -6.16
N ILE A 429 6.89 16.74 -7.41
CA ILE A 429 6.51 17.84 -8.30
C ILE A 429 5.29 18.59 -7.73
N SER A 430 4.32 17.89 -7.14
CA SER A 430 3.10 18.48 -6.58
C SER A 430 3.39 19.34 -5.34
N ILE A 431 4.26 18.88 -4.44
CA ILE A 431 4.75 19.65 -3.30
C ILE A 431 5.58 20.84 -3.78
N GLY A 432 6.49 20.64 -4.74
CA GLY A 432 7.29 21.71 -5.33
C GLY A 432 6.44 22.84 -5.93
N ARG A 433 5.35 22.49 -6.63
CA ARG A 433 4.37 23.47 -7.14
C ARG A 433 3.65 24.21 -6.01
N ALA A 434 3.20 23.48 -4.98
CA ALA A 434 2.47 24.07 -3.86
C ALA A 434 3.33 25.02 -3.01
N LEU A 435 4.61 24.68 -2.80
CA LEU A 435 5.60 25.49 -2.09
C LEU A 435 6.29 26.54 -2.99
N ARG A 436 6.01 26.57 -4.31
CA ARG A 436 6.70 27.39 -5.32
C ARG A 436 8.23 27.24 -5.27
N SER A 437 8.71 26.01 -5.07
CA SER A 437 10.11 25.68 -4.85
C SER A 437 10.75 25.08 -6.12
N GLU A 438 11.40 25.92 -6.91
CA GLU A 438 12.11 25.52 -8.13
C GLU A 438 13.06 24.34 -7.92
N SER A 439 13.80 24.32 -6.79
CA SER A 439 14.69 23.20 -6.44
C SER A 439 13.97 21.84 -6.36
N MET A 440 12.71 21.82 -5.88
CA MET A 440 11.88 20.60 -5.89
C MET A 440 11.33 20.27 -7.28
N LEU A 441 11.14 21.28 -8.15
CA LEU A 441 10.73 21.07 -9.54
C LEU A 441 11.87 20.44 -10.36
N TYR A 442 13.10 20.95 -10.23
CA TYR A 442 14.30 20.33 -10.82
C TYR A 442 14.57 18.92 -10.28
N MET A 443 14.39 18.69 -8.97
CA MET A 443 14.42 17.34 -8.38
C MET A 443 13.40 16.42 -9.05
N GLY A 444 12.16 16.92 -9.26
CA GLY A 444 11.11 16.20 -9.97
C GLY A 444 11.49 15.81 -11.40
N ASN A 445 12.14 16.70 -12.16
CA ASN A 445 12.67 16.36 -13.49
C ASN A 445 13.77 15.28 -13.42
N ALA A 446 14.74 15.41 -12.50
CA ALA A 446 15.83 14.44 -12.35
C ALA A 446 15.31 13.03 -11.97
N MET A 447 14.38 12.95 -11.02
CA MET A 447 13.69 11.71 -10.67
C MET A 447 12.89 11.14 -11.85
N SER A 448 12.26 11.99 -12.66
CA SER A 448 11.50 11.55 -13.85
C SER A 448 12.39 10.92 -14.91
N ILE A 449 13.58 11.50 -15.16
CA ILE A 449 14.59 10.92 -16.06
C ILE A 449 15.03 9.54 -15.53
N GLY A 450 15.38 9.44 -14.24
CA GLY A 450 15.76 8.18 -13.60
C GLY A 450 14.69 7.08 -13.71
N ILE A 451 13.41 7.46 -13.62
CA ILE A 451 12.27 6.55 -13.78
C ILE A 451 12.08 6.09 -15.22
N VAL A 452 12.26 6.97 -16.23
CA VAL A 452 12.21 6.56 -17.64
C VAL A 452 13.36 5.60 -17.95
N CYS A 453 14.58 5.87 -17.45
CA CYS A 453 15.71 4.94 -17.56
C CYS A 453 15.42 3.59 -16.88
N MET A 454 14.81 3.59 -15.69
CA MET A 454 14.41 2.37 -14.99
C MET A 454 13.32 1.60 -15.75
N TRP A 455 12.32 2.28 -16.33
CA TRP A 455 11.29 1.64 -17.15
C TRP A 455 11.90 0.96 -18.39
N VAL A 456 12.83 1.61 -19.10
CA VAL A 456 13.53 1.00 -20.24
C VAL A 456 14.36 -0.22 -19.81
N PHE A 457 15.08 -0.12 -18.69
CA PHE A 457 15.87 -1.22 -18.13
C PHE A 457 15.01 -2.43 -17.72
N VAL A 458 13.93 -2.19 -16.98
CA VAL A 458 13.01 -3.26 -16.53
C VAL A 458 12.25 -3.87 -17.72
N LEU A 459 11.85 -3.07 -18.72
CA LEU A 459 11.24 -3.59 -19.96
C LEU A 459 12.21 -4.50 -20.73
N PHE A 460 13.46 -4.06 -20.92
CA PHE A 460 14.48 -4.87 -21.59
C PHE A 460 14.71 -6.20 -20.87
N MET A 461 14.83 -6.18 -19.54
CA MET A 461 15.02 -7.40 -18.74
C MET A 461 13.77 -8.31 -18.74
N ASN A 462 12.57 -7.74 -18.77
CA ASN A 462 11.31 -8.48 -18.92
C ASN A 462 11.23 -9.18 -20.28
N ILE A 463 11.56 -8.50 -21.38
CA ILE A 463 11.62 -9.09 -22.73
C ILE A 463 12.70 -10.18 -22.79
N ARG A 464 13.91 -9.93 -22.25
CA ARG A 464 14.97 -10.94 -22.13
C ARG A 464 14.46 -12.18 -21.42
N ALA A 465 13.79 -12.01 -20.27
CA ALA A 465 13.27 -13.09 -19.45
C ALA A 465 12.25 -13.97 -20.20
N VAL A 466 11.38 -13.37 -21.02
CA VAL A 466 10.48 -14.14 -21.91
C VAL A 466 11.27 -14.95 -22.95
N VAL A 467 12.33 -14.40 -23.52
CA VAL A 467 13.15 -15.08 -24.55
C VAL A 467 13.94 -16.25 -23.96
N VAL A 468 14.64 -16.04 -22.84
CA VAL A 468 15.46 -17.09 -22.19
C VAL A 468 14.64 -18.05 -21.31
N ARG A 469 13.35 -17.78 -21.11
CA ARG A 469 12.40 -18.58 -20.31
C ARG A 469 12.70 -18.55 -18.81
N ASP A 470 13.11 -17.38 -18.31
CA ASP A 470 13.17 -17.06 -16.88
C ASP A 470 11.76 -16.80 -16.30
N ILE A 471 10.76 -16.50 -17.15
CA ILE A 471 9.34 -16.24 -16.81
C ILE A 471 8.41 -16.81 -17.89
N MET A 472 7.11 -16.89 -17.62
CA MET A 472 6.12 -17.72 -18.35
C MET A 472 6.63 -19.16 -18.48
N TYR A 473 6.95 -19.79 -17.36
CA TYR A 473 7.56 -21.12 -17.31
C TYR A 473 7.21 -21.86 -16.00
N PRO A 474 6.98 -23.19 -16.03
CA PRO A 474 6.72 -23.97 -14.82
C PRO A 474 7.73 -23.69 -13.70
N HIS A 475 7.23 -23.42 -12.49
CA HIS A 475 8.04 -23.15 -11.29
C HIS A 475 8.85 -21.84 -11.30
N MET A 476 8.53 -20.87 -12.16
CA MET A 476 9.27 -19.59 -12.26
C MET A 476 8.45 -18.33 -11.94
N ASP A 477 7.13 -18.36 -12.10
CA ASP A 477 6.23 -17.20 -11.92
C ASP A 477 5.41 -17.30 -10.59
N GLU A 478 4.46 -16.40 -10.35
CA GLU A 478 3.68 -16.35 -9.10
C GLU A 478 2.57 -17.43 -8.96
N ASP A 479 2.46 -18.38 -9.91
CA ASP A 479 1.50 -19.49 -9.92
C ASP A 479 1.99 -20.76 -9.18
N VAL A 480 3.03 -20.60 -8.36
CA VAL A 480 3.73 -21.67 -7.62
C VAL A 480 3.41 -21.55 -6.12
N ALA A 481 3.05 -22.65 -5.45
CA ALA A 481 2.89 -22.67 -3.98
C ALA A 481 4.23 -22.47 -3.24
N ASP A 482 4.20 -22.06 -1.97
CA ASP A 482 5.37 -21.54 -1.21
C ASP A 482 5.81 -22.40 0.00
#